data_AF-A0A7W0HDH0-F1
#
_entry.id   AF-A0A7W0HDH0-F1
#
_cell.length_a   1.000
_cell.length_b   1.000
_cell.length_c   1.000
_cell.angle_alpha   90.00
_cell.angle_beta   90.00
_cell.angle_gamma   90.00
#
_symmetry.space_group_name_H-M   'P 1'
#
loop_
_entity.id
_entity.type
_entity.pdbx_description
1 polymer ?
#
loop_
_entity_poly.entity_id
_entity_poly.type
_entity_poly.pdbx_seq_one_letter_code
_entity_poly.pdbx_strand_id
1 'polypeptide(L)'
;MSDVEADLDDEVTDDVDGDQTDVDEDVDGNRAAGAIPRAVLEYLAKSIVDDAESVVVEVDQDGDRLSLRLHVAPADMGRVIGRRGRVAQAIRTVVRAAGAKEGVEADVDIVD
;
A
#
# COMPACT_ATOMS: atom_id res chain seq x y z
N MET A 1 33.87 6.97 58.20
CA MET A 1 32.54 7.50 58.56
C MET A 1 32.06 8.30 57.37
N SER A 2 31.15 7.84 56.55
CA SER A 2 30.35 6.62 56.56
C SER A 2 29.62 6.63 55.21
N ASP A 3 29.68 5.48 54.54
CA ASP A 3 28.64 4.81 53.75
C ASP A 3 27.48 5.65 53.24
N VAL A 4 27.26 5.63 51.91
CA VAL A 4 26.04 5.08 51.29
C VAL A 4 26.38 4.68 49.85
N GLU A 5 26.43 3.37 49.63
CA GLU A 5 26.21 2.69 48.36
C GLU A 5 24.70 2.70 48.06
N ALA A 6 24.33 2.91 46.79
CA ALA A 6 23.03 2.49 46.27
C ALA A 6 23.17 2.22 44.78
N ASP A 7 23.46 0.96 44.50
CA ASP A 7 23.28 0.24 43.25
C ASP A 7 21.88 0.45 42.67
N LEU A 8 21.82 0.67 41.36
CA LEU A 8 20.68 0.35 40.52
C LEU A 8 21.24 -0.34 39.27
N ASP A 9 21.49 -1.63 39.41
CA ASP A 9 21.38 -2.62 38.33
C ASP A 9 19.89 -2.89 38.03
N ASP A 10 19.64 -3.58 36.90
CA ASP A 10 18.37 -4.00 36.27
C ASP A 10 17.77 -3.01 35.24
N GLU A 11 17.45 -3.38 34.00
CA GLU A 11 17.55 -4.65 33.27
C GLU A 11 17.37 -4.29 31.78
N VAL A 12 18.18 -4.89 30.89
CA VAL A 12 17.81 -5.11 29.47
C VAL A 12 16.58 -6.03 29.47
N THR A 13 15.54 -5.88 28.65
CA THR A 13 15.45 -5.96 27.18
C THR A 13 14.01 -5.58 26.80
N ASP A 14 13.78 -4.99 25.64
CA ASP A 14 12.85 -5.59 24.67
C ASP A 14 13.16 -5.00 23.30
N ASP A 15 13.95 -5.76 22.55
CA ASP A 15 13.96 -5.71 21.09
C ASP A 15 12.53 -5.97 20.61
N VAL A 16 11.74 -4.90 20.43
CA VAL A 16 10.50 -4.99 19.66
C VAL A 16 10.80 -4.51 18.26
N ASP A 17 11.05 -5.53 17.45
CA ASP A 17 10.89 -5.62 16.01
C ASP A 17 10.94 -4.29 15.26
N GLY A 18 12.05 -4.10 14.56
CA GLY A 18 12.07 -3.23 13.41
C GLY A 18 10.93 -3.62 12.48
N ASP A 19 9.90 -2.78 12.44
CA ASP A 19 8.99 -2.67 11.31
C ASP A 19 9.84 -2.17 10.14
N GLN A 20 10.65 -3.09 9.61
CA GLN A 20 10.98 -3.12 8.21
C GLN A 20 9.62 -3.21 7.53
N THR A 21 9.04 -2.05 7.23
CA THR A 21 8.27 -1.98 6.01
C THR A 21 9.29 -2.37 4.95
N ASP A 22 9.20 -3.63 4.51
CA ASP A 22 9.76 -4.09 3.26
C ASP A 22 9.07 -3.23 2.18
N VAL A 23 9.52 -1.99 2.06
CA VAL A 23 9.37 -1.23 0.84
C VAL A 23 10.34 -1.95 -0.07
N ASP A 24 9.82 -2.90 -0.84
CA ASP A 24 10.58 -3.56 -1.91
C ASP A 24 11.22 -2.47 -2.78
N GLU A 25 12.48 -2.15 -2.47
CA GLU A 25 13.33 -1.26 -3.24
C GLU A 25 13.88 -2.04 -4.44
N ASP A 26 12.98 -2.61 -5.25
CA ASP A 26 13.30 -3.01 -6.62
C ASP A 26 13.32 -1.74 -7.49
N VAL A 27 14.33 -0.89 -7.24
CA VAL A 27 14.67 0.25 -8.08
C VAL A 27 15.51 -0.25 -9.25
N ASP A 28 14.91 -1.05 -10.13
CA ASP A 28 15.48 -1.37 -11.43
C ASP A 28 15.24 -0.21 -12.39
N GLY A 29 16.31 0.54 -12.65
CA GLY A 29 16.30 1.75 -13.47
C GLY A 29 15.97 1.49 -14.94
N ASN A 30 14.76 1.89 -15.36
CA ASN A 30 14.48 2.85 -16.46
C ASN A 30 13.07 2.71 -17.07
N ARG A 31 12.20 1.87 -16.52
CA ARG A 31 10.74 1.99 -16.60
C ARG A 31 10.18 1.05 -15.55
N ALA A 32 9.74 1.57 -14.40
CA ALA A 32 9.04 0.73 -13.42
C ALA A 32 7.80 0.16 -14.13
N ALA A 33 7.85 -1.11 -14.50
CA ALA A 33 6.69 -1.81 -15.02
C ALA A 33 5.60 -1.76 -13.92
N GLY A 34 4.40 -1.40 -14.29
CA GLY A 34 3.30 -1.08 -13.39
C GLY A 34 3.13 0.40 -13.00
N ALA A 35 3.98 1.32 -13.48
CA ALA A 35 3.89 2.74 -13.11
C ALA A 35 2.57 3.40 -13.54
N ILE A 36 2.11 3.13 -14.77
CA ILE A 36 0.85 3.69 -15.28
C ILE A 36 -0.36 3.15 -14.50
N PRO A 37 -0.58 1.83 -14.36
CA PRO A 37 -1.74 1.31 -13.64
C PRO A 37 -1.75 1.71 -12.15
N ARG A 38 -0.59 1.77 -11.48
CA ARG A 38 -0.48 2.31 -10.10
C ARG A 38 -0.95 3.76 -10.02
N ALA A 39 -0.42 4.64 -10.86
CA ALA A 39 -0.77 6.06 -10.86
C ALA A 39 -2.26 6.29 -11.14
N VAL A 40 -2.84 5.49 -12.04
CA VAL A 40 -4.28 5.53 -12.33
C VAL A 40 -5.11 5.11 -11.13
N LEU A 41 -4.74 4.01 -10.46
CA LEU A 41 -5.43 3.54 -9.26
C LEU A 41 -5.40 4.60 -8.15
N GLU A 42 -4.22 5.14 -7.88
CA GLU A 42 -4.00 6.15 -6.85
C GLU A 42 -4.82 7.42 -7.12
N TYR A 43 -4.79 7.92 -8.36
CA TYR A 43 -5.58 9.08 -8.77
C TYR A 43 -7.08 8.85 -8.59
N LEU A 44 -7.58 7.69 -9.02
CA LEU A 44 -9.00 7.35 -8.88
C LEU A 44 -9.41 7.23 -7.41
N ALA A 45 -8.62 6.52 -6.59
CA ALA A 45 -8.90 6.34 -5.18
C ALA A 45 -8.95 7.69 -4.45
N LYS A 46 -7.92 8.54 -4.62
CA LYS A 46 -7.86 9.89 -4.02
C LYS A 46 -9.01 10.80 -4.44
N SER A 47 -9.63 10.56 -5.60
CA SER A 47 -10.79 11.32 -6.07
C SER A 47 -12.14 10.87 -5.49
N ILE A 48 -12.19 9.68 -4.89
CA ILE A 48 -13.42 9.04 -4.38
C ILE A 48 -13.53 9.17 -2.86
N VAL A 49 -12.40 9.11 -2.17
CA VAL A 49 -12.33 9.16 -0.70
C VAL A 49 -12.43 10.59 -0.17
N ASP A 50 -12.84 10.75 1.08
CA ASP A 50 -12.76 12.04 1.77
C ASP A 50 -11.32 12.31 2.26
N ASP A 51 -10.61 11.27 2.73
CA ASP A 51 -9.25 11.38 3.23
C ASP A 51 -8.22 10.83 2.23
N ALA A 52 -7.68 11.71 1.38
CA ALA A 52 -6.73 11.32 0.33
C ALA A 52 -5.34 10.91 0.87
N GLU A 53 -5.04 11.24 2.13
CA GLU A 53 -3.76 10.92 2.79
C GLU A 53 -3.73 9.45 3.26
N SER A 54 -4.88 8.88 3.62
CA SER A 54 -5.04 7.47 3.97
C SER A 54 -4.93 6.50 2.78
N VAL A 55 -4.82 7.00 1.55
CA VAL A 55 -4.72 6.17 0.35
C VAL A 55 -3.31 5.67 0.16
N VAL A 56 -3.11 4.36 0.35
CA VAL A 56 -1.84 3.68 0.11
C VAL A 56 -2.04 2.59 -0.95
N VAL A 57 -1.11 2.52 -1.90
CA VAL A 57 -1.11 1.49 -2.94
C VAL A 57 0.17 0.68 -2.82
N GLU A 58 0.03 -0.57 -2.43
CA GLU A 58 1.11 -1.54 -2.46
C GLU A 58 1.14 -2.22 -3.82
N VAL A 59 2.35 -2.49 -4.31
CA VAL A 59 2.59 -3.09 -5.62
C VAL A 59 3.41 -4.34 -5.42
N ASP A 60 2.92 -5.44 -5.96
CA ASP A 60 3.64 -6.70 -6.04
C ASP A 60 3.69 -7.11 -7.52
N GLN A 61 4.90 -7.34 -8.02
CA GLN A 61 5.11 -7.67 -9.44
C GLN A 61 5.74 -9.05 -9.57
N ASP A 62 5.08 -9.92 -10.32
CA ASP A 62 5.58 -11.24 -10.69
C ASP A 62 5.57 -11.38 -12.22
N GLY A 63 6.73 -11.12 -12.83
CA GLY A 63 6.88 -11.09 -14.29
C GLY A 63 5.97 -10.03 -14.94
N ASP A 64 5.06 -10.48 -15.81
CA ASP A 64 4.08 -9.63 -16.49
C ASP A 64 2.83 -9.36 -15.63
N ARG A 65 2.69 -10.00 -14.47
CA ARG A 65 1.53 -9.84 -13.59
C ARG A 65 1.80 -8.77 -12.54
N LEU A 66 0.84 -7.88 -12.36
CA LEU A 66 0.92 -6.78 -11.41
C LEU A 66 -0.26 -6.85 -10.44
N SER A 67 0.03 -7.13 -9.17
CA SER A 67 -0.95 -7.13 -8.09
C SER A 67 -0.92 -5.79 -7.36
N LEU A 68 -2.03 -5.06 -7.38
CA LEU A 68 -2.17 -3.75 -6.72
C LEU A 68 -3.10 -3.87 -5.53
N ARG A 69 -2.60 -3.63 -4.31
CA ARG A 69 -3.41 -3.59 -3.09
C ARG A 69 -3.69 -2.15 -2.72
N LEU A 70 -4.97 -1.78 -2.72
CA LEU A 70 -5.45 -0.46 -2.34
C LEU A 70 -5.92 -0.49 -0.89
N HIS A 71 -5.20 0.23 -0.04
CA HIS A 71 -5.59 0.52 1.33
C HIS A 71 -6.23 1.90 1.40
N VAL A 72 -7.32 2.01 2.15
CA VAL A 72 -8.04 3.26 2.39
C VAL A 72 -8.54 3.30 3.83
N ALA A 73 -8.88 4.49 4.34
CA ALA A 73 -9.55 4.58 5.62
C ALA A 73 -10.86 3.74 5.65
N PRO A 74 -11.19 3.08 6.78
CA PRO A 74 -12.42 2.31 6.93
C PRO A 74 -13.70 3.12 6.65
N ALA A 75 -13.66 4.43 6.91
CA ALA A 75 -14.76 5.36 6.62
C ALA A 75 -15.02 5.54 5.11
N ASP A 76 -14.02 5.29 4.27
CA ASP A 76 -14.08 5.48 2.82
C ASP A 76 -14.35 4.19 2.04
N MET A 77 -14.24 3.03 2.69
CA MET A 77 -14.51 1.72 2.08
C MET A 77 -15.87 1.66 1.39
N GLY A 78 -16.92 2.22 2.01
CA GLY A 78 -18.26 2.25 1.41
C GLY A 78 -18.33 3.00 0.07
N ARG A 79 -17.52 4.06 -0.09
CA ARG A 79 -17.44 4.85 -1.33
C ARG A 79 -16.63 4.14 -2.41
N VAL A 80 -15.48 3.55 -2.04
CA VAL A 80 -14.57 2.85 -2.95
C VAL A 80 -15.19 1.57 -3.50
N ILE A 81 -15.85 0.77 -2.65
CA ILE A 81 -16.60 -0.40 -3.11
C ILE A 81 -17.83 0.05 -3.91
N GLY A 82 -18.56 1.03 -3.39
CA GLY A 82 -19.77 1.57 -3.99
C GLY A 82 -20.93 0.56 -3.99
N ARG A 83 -22.11 1.02 -4.43
CA ARG A 83 -23.32 0.20 -4.43
C ARG A 83 -23.17 -1.03 -5.32
N ARG A 84 -23.27 -2.23 -4.73
CA ARG A 84 -23.09 -3.54 -5.41
C ARG A 84 -21.70 -3.70 -6.04
N GLY A 85 -20.67 -3.06 -5.49
CA GLY A 85 -19.30 -3.16 -6.02
C GLY A 85 -19.07 -2.42 -7.35
N ARG A 86 -20.01 -1.56 -7.78
CA ARG A 86 -19.92 -0.92 -9.11
C ARG A 86 -18.69 -0.02 -9.25
N VAL A 87 -18.31 0.68 -8.18
CA VAL A 87 -17.17 1.61 -8.21
C VAL A 87 -15.87 0.80 -8.26
N ALA A 88 -15.73 -0.20 -7.38
CA ALA A 88 -14.60 -1.14 -7.42
C ALA A 88 -14.45 -1.81 -8.79
N GLN A 89 -15.55 -2.25 -9.42
CA GLN A 89 -15.51 -2.88 -10.74
C GLN A 89 -15.05 -1.91 -11.84
N ALA A 90 -15.48 -0.64 -11.76
CA ALA A 90 -15.05 0.39 -12.69
C ALA A 90 -13.55 0.68 -12.54
N ILE A 91 -13.07 0.83 -11.30
CA ILE A 91 -11.64 1.00 -10.99
C ILE A 91 -10.82 -0.16 -11.58
N ARG A 92 -11.19 -1.41 -11.27
CA ARG A 92 -10.54 -2.62 -11.81
C ARG A 92 -10.45 -2.60 -13.33
N THR A 93 -11.52 -2.17 -14.00
CA THR A 93 -11.57 -2.10 -15.48
C THR A 93 -10.58 -1.07 -16.03
N VAL A 94 -10.54 0.13 -15.44
CA VAL A 94 -9.65 1.21 -15.90
C VAL A 94 -8.19 0.87 -15.63
N VAL A 95 -7.89 0.29 -14.47
CA VAL A 95 -6.53 -0.13 -14.10
C VAL A 95 -6.04 -1.28 -14.99
N ARG A 96 -6.90 -2.25 -15.32
CA ARG A 96 -6.58 -3.30 -16.31
C ARG A 96 -6.26 -2.74 -17.69
N ALA A 97 -7.04 -1.77 -18.16
CA ALA A 97 -6.76 -1.11 -19.44
C ALA A 97 -5.43 -0.33 -19.41
N ALA A 98 -5.11 0.27 -18.26
CA ALA A 98 -3.85 0.96 -18.02
C ALA A 98 -2.65 -0.02 -18.02
N GLY A 99 -2.78 -1.18 -17.37
CA GLY A 99 -1.79 -2.26 -17.40
C GLY A 99 -1.58 -2.83 -18.80
N ALA A 100 -2.67 -3.12 -19.52
CA ALA A 100 -2.61 -3.62 -20.90
C ALA A 100 -1.88 -2.67 -21.86
N LYS A 101 -1.98 -1.35 -21.63
CA LYS A 101 -1.23 -0.34 -22.39
C LYS A 101 0.28 -0.41 -22.11
N GLU A 102 0.68 -0.80 -20.92
CA GLU A 102 2.07 -0.95 -20.50
C GLU A 102 2.64 -2.35 -20.75
N GLY A 103 1.78 -3.31 -21.13
CA GLY A 103 2.14 -4.69 -21.40
C GLY A 103 2.09 -5.60 -20.18
N VAL A 104 1.44 -5.17 -19.09
CA VAL A 104 1.31 -5.94 -17.84
C VAL A 104 -0.15 -6.30 -17.55
N GLU A 105 -0.37 -7.46 -16.94
CA GLU A 105 -1.67 -7.95 -16.51
C GLU A 105 -1.94 -7.47 -15.07
N ALA A 106 -2.67 -6.36 -14.94
CA ALA A 106 -2.92 -5.72 -13.66
C ALA A 106 -4.21 -6.23 -12.96
N ASP A 107 -4.09 -6.65 -11.71
CA ASP A 107 -5.19 -6.97 -10.81
C ASP A 107 -5.20 -5.98 -9.64
N VAL A 108 -6.40 -5.65 -9.15
CA VAL A 108 -6.58 -4.72 -8.04
C VAL A 108 -7.37 -5.41 -6.95
N ASP A 109 -6.84 -5.39 -5.73
CA ASP A 109 -7.55 -5.79 -4.52
C ASP A 109 -7.68 -4.60 -3.58
N ILE A 110 -8.87 -4.48 -2.98
CA ILE A 110 -9.22 -3.39 -2.08
C ILE A 110 -9.28 -4.01 -0.69
N VAL A 111 -8.42 -3.51 0.19
CA VAL A 111 -8.16 -4.05 1.52
C VAL A 111 -8.48 -2.97 2.57
N ASP A 112 -8.90 -3.40 3.76
CA ASP A 112 -9.24 -2.55 4.92
C ASP A 112 -8.04 -2.41 5.86
#